data_AF-A0A5N6E853-F1
#
_entry.id   AF-A0A5N6E853-F1
#
_cell.length_a   1.000
_cell.length_b   1.000
_cell.length_c   1.000
_cell.angle_alpha   90.00
_cell.angle_beta   90.00
_cell.angle_gamma   90.00
#
_symmetry.space_group_name_H-M   'P 1'
#
loop_
_entity.id
_entity.type
_entity.pdbx_description
1 polymer ?
#
loop_
_entity_poly.entity_id
_entity_poly.type
_entity_poly.pdbx_seq_one_letter_code
_entity_poly.pdbx_strand_id
1 'polypeptide(L)'
;MALAYAMKAEENDYRLQHYPILKKWTTYLVQDALYPASQISTDDFAGLMANQTNLALKGIIGIQAMAVISDRTAHPNDASKYLGVAEDYIAKWQTLSIAHNTNTPHTMLSYGANEAMVGSLRKACMCLQDVHQG
;
A
#
# COMPACT_ATOMS: atom_id res chain seq x y z
N MET A 1 11.90 -6.70 6.83
CA MET A 1 12.91 -7.67 7.28
C MET A 1 14.21 -7.02 7.76
N ALA A 2 14.87 -6.18 6.96
CA ALA A 2 16.16 -5.56 7.34
C ALA A 2 16.11 -4.78 8.66
N LEU A 3 15.07 -3.96 8.89
CA LEU A 3 14.91 -3.24 10.17
C LEU A 3 14.81 -4.20 11.37
N ALA A 4 14.00 -5.27 11.26
CA ALA A 4 13.81 -6.22 12.36
C ALA A 4 15.12 -6.96 12.70
N TYR A 5 15.89 -7.38 11.68
CA TYR A 5 17.21 -7.96 11.89
C TYR A 5 18.16 -6.96 12.58
N ALA A 6 18.21 -5.74 12.07
CA ALA A 6 19.04 -4.67 12.61
C ALA A 6 18.70 -4.35 14.09
N MET A 7 17.42 -4.30 14.44
CA MET A 7 16.98 -4.09 15.82
C MET A 7 17.37 -5.25 16.74
N LYS A 8 17.33 -6.50 16.24
CA LYS A 8 17.69 -7.68 17.01
C LYS A 8 19.20 -7.84 17.19
N ALA A 9 19.99 -7.55 16.15
CA ALA A 9 21.43 -7.73 16.16
C ALA A 9 22.18 -6.64 16.93
N GLU A 10 21.53 -5.51 17.23
CA GLU A 10 22.14 -4.26 17.75
C GLU A 10 23.28 -3.67 16.89
N GLU A 11 23.77 -4.39 15.87
CA GLU A 11 24.87 -3.99 15.00
C GLU A 11 24.52 -2.83 14.06
N ASN A 12 25.32 -1.77 14.13
CA ASN A 12 25.26 -0.65 13.19
C ASN A 12 25.89 -0.98 11.83
N ASP A 13 26.90 -1.86 11.78
CA ASP A 13 27.67 -2.13 10.57
C ASP A 13 26.82 -2.73 9.45
N TYR A 14 25.95 -3.69 9.78
CA TYR A 14 25.03 -4.27 8.80
C TYR A 14 24.11 -3.20 8.19
N ARG A 15 23.60 -2.27 9.00
CA ARG A 15 22.73 -1.17 8.54
C ARG A 15 23.48 -0.23 7.60
N LEU A 16 24.70 0.15 7.96
CA LEU A 16 25.53 1.08 7.19
C LEU A 16 25.95 0.46 5.84
N GLN A 17 26.39 -0.80 5.85
CA GLN A 17 26.80 -1.50 4.64
C GLN A 17 25.64 -1.64 3.63
N HIS A 18 24.42 -1.87 4.12
CA HIS A 18 23.25 -2.11 3.28
C HIS A 18 22.40 -0.86 3.03
N TYR A 19 22.73 0.27 3.66
CA TYR A 19 21.99 1.52 3.49
C TYR A 19 21.76 1.92 2.02
N PRO A 20 22.77 1.86 1.13
CA PRO A 20 22.59 2.26 -0.27
C PRO A 20 21.57 1.40 -1.02
N ILE A 21 21.55 0.08 -0.79
CA ILE A 21 20.59 -0.80 -1.46
C ILE A 21 19.19 -0.64 -0.86
N LEU A 22 19.08 -0.47 0.46
CA LEU A 22 17.81 -0.19 1.12
C LEU A 22 17.20 1.13 0.60
N LYS A 23 18.02 2.19 0.45
CA LYS A 23 17.59 3.47 -0.11
C LYS A 23 17.08 3.37 -1.55
N LYS A 24 17.70 2.52 -2.39
CA LYS A 24 17.21 2.25 -3.75
C LYS A 24 15.82 1.61 -3.72
N TRP A 25 15.63 0.59 -2.89
CA TRP A 25 14.32 -0.04 -2.71
C TRP A 25 13.27 0.92 -2.17
N THR A 26 13.62 1.76 -1.20
CA THR A 26 12.68 2.76 -0.68
C THR A 26 12.32 3.78 -1.75
N THR A 27 13.25 4.18 -2.61
CA THR A 27 12.94 5.06 -3.75
C THR A 27 11.91 4.43 -4.67
N TYR A 28 12.04 3.14 -4.97
CA TYR A 28 11.03 2.39 -5.73
C TYR A 28 9.67 2.34 -5.00
N LEU A 29 9.66 2.06 -3.70
CA LEU A 29 8.42 2.04 -2.92
C LEU A 29 7.73 3.41 -2.89
N VAL A 30 8.48 4.51 -2.82
CA VAL A 30 7.92 5.87 -2.91
C VAL A 30 7.27 6.13 -4.28
N GLN A 31 7.65 5.42 -5.33
CA GLN A 31 7.06 5.58 -6.66
C GLN A 31 5.82 4.70 -6.84
N ASP A 32 5.88 3.46 -6.35
CA ASP A 32 4.93 2.41 -6.76
C ASP A 32 4.08 1.84 -5.62
N ALA A 33 4.40 2.08 -4.35
CA ALA A 33 3.73 1.39 -3.24
C ALA A 33 2.29 1.83 -3.04
N LEU A 34 1.96 3.12 -3.23
CA LEU A 34 0.60 3.57 -2.97
C LEU A 34 -0.38 2.99 -4.00
N TYR A 35 0.03 2.92 -5.28
CA TYR A 35 -0.77 2.40 -6.40
C TYR A 35 0.00 1.28 -7.12
N PRO A 36 0.06 0.07 -6.53
CA PRO A 36 0.83 -1.02 -7.12
C PRO A 36 0.25 -1.42 -8.48
N ALA A 37 1.14 -1.60 -9.46
CA ALA A 37 0.79 -2.09 -10.79
C ALA A 37 0.20 -3.50 -10.74
N SER A 38 -0.37 -3.95 -11.86
CA SER A 38 -0.92 -5.30 -12.00
C SER A 38 0.18 -6.35 -11.86
N GLN A 39 0.09 -7.16 -10.81
CA GLN A 39 1.09 -8.19 -10.50
C GLN A 39 0.50 -9.38 -9.75
N ILE A 40 1.22 -10.49 -9.75
CA ILE A 40 0.92 -11.65 -8.89
C ILE A 40 1.57 -11.37 -7.54
N SER A 41 0.82 -11.55 -6.47
CA SER A 41 1.35 -11.52 -5.11
C SER A 41 1.16 -12.88 -4.44
N THR A 42 1.53 -13.02 -3.17
CA THR A 42 1.20 -14.24 -2.39
C THR A 42 -0.31 -14.45 -2.23
N ASP A 43 -1.12 -13.46 -2.61
CA ASP A 43 -2.58 -13.58 -2.75
C ASP A 43 -2.98 -13.99 -4.18
N ASP A 44 -2.24 -14.95 -4.76
CA ASP A 44 -2.40 -15.42 -6.13
C ASP A 44 -3.71 -16.20 -6.36
N PHE A 45 -4.45 -16.53 -5.29
CA PHE A 45 -5.82 -17.00 -5.35
C PHE A 45 -6.74 -16.05 -6.15
N ALA A 46 -6.44 -14.75 -6.14
CA ALA A 46 -7.19 -13.73 -6.87
C ALA A 46 -6.64 -13.41 -8.28
N GLY A 47 -5.55 -14.05 -8.70
CA GLY A 47 -4.89 -13.80 -9.97
C GLY A 47 -4.12 -12.46 -10.06
N LEU A 48 -3.84 -12.02 -11.28
CA LEU A 48 -3.17 -10.75 -11.57
C LEU A 48 -4.07 -9.55 -11.23
N MET A 49 -3.59 -8.63 -10.39
CA MET A 49 -4.40 -7.49 -9.96
C MET A 49 -3.55 -6.26 -9.64
N ALA A 50 -4.05 -5.08 -10.02
CA ALA A 50 -3.49 -3.79 -9.63
C ALA A 50 -4.15 -3.26 -8.35
N ASN A 51 -3.53 -2.27 -7.71
CA ASN A 51 -4.05 -1.59 -6.52
C ASN A 51 -4.40 -2.54 -5.36
N GLN A 52 -3.62 -3.62 -5.21
CA GLN A 52 -3.81 -4.59 -4.14
C GLN A 52 -3.56 -3.92 -2.78
N THR A 53 -4.59 -3.92 -1.94
CA THR A 53 -4.58 -3.24 -0.63
C THR A 53 -3.46 -3.76 0.27
N ASN A 54 -3.27 -5.08 0.31
CA ASN A 54 -2.24 -5.74 1.11
C ASN A 54 -0.83 -5.39 0.63
N LEU A 55 -0.62 -5.33 -0.68
CA LEU A 55 0.69 -5.02 -1.24
C LEU A 55 1.06 -3.56 -0.99
N ALA A 56 0.09 -2.65 -1.15
CA ALA A 56 0.30 -1.25 -0.84
C ALA A 56 0.67 -1.05 0.64
N LEU A 57 -0.06 -1.70 1.55
CA LEU A 57 0.23 -1.62 2.99
C LEU A 57 1.63 -2.11 3.33
N LYS A 58 2.08 -3.23 2.75
CA LYS A 58 3.45 -3.74 2.91
C LYS A 58 4.51 -2.74 2.45
N GLY A 59 4.27 -2.06 1.33
CA GLY A 59 5.15 -1.00 0.83
C GLY A 59 5.24 0.20 1.78
N ILE A 60 4.11 0.66 2.31
CA ILE A 60 4.04 1.77 3.29
C ILE A 60 4.86 1.43 4.55
N ILE A 61 4.70 0.21 5.08
CA ILE A 61 5.49 -0.27 6.22
C ILE A 61 6.99 -0.29 5.89
N GLY A 62 7.35 -0.67 4.65
CA GLY A 62 8.73 -0.65 4.17
C GLY A 62 9.34 0.76 4.13
N ILE A 63 8.56 1.76 3.74
CA ILE A 63 8.98 3.17 3.73
C ILE A 63 9.17 3.68 5.18
N GLN A 64 8.21 3.41 6.07
CA GLN A 64 8.34 3.76 7.49
C GLN A 64 9.56 3.09 8.13
N ALA A 65 9.81 1.83 7.79
CA ALA A 65 10.98 1.11 8.28
C ALA A 65 12.30 1.77 7.83
N MET A 66 12.35 2.30 6.60
CA MET A 66 13.52 3.03 6.13
C MET A 66 13.72 4.33 6.91
N ALA A 67 12.64 5.04 7.29
CA ALA A 67 12.74 6.23 8.12
C ALA A 67 13.49 5.94 9.44
N VAL A 68 13.14 4.83 10.09
CA VAL A 68 13.80 4.37 11.34
C VAL A 68 15.26 3.97 11.09
N ILE A 69 15.57 3.32 9.96
CA ILE A 69 16.96 2.98 9.60
C ILE A 69 17.78 4.25 9.39
N SER A 70 17.25 5.23 8.64
CA SER A 70 17.91 6.51 8.35
C SER A 70 18.22 7.32 9.61
N ASP A 71 17.30 7.35 10.56
CA ASP A 71 17.52 8.02 11.85
C ASP A 71 18.71 7.38 12.60
N ARG A 72 18.75 6.05 12.64
CA ARG A 72 19.79 5.28 13.33
C ARG A 72 21.14 5.25 12.62
N THR A 73 21.21 5.61 11.34
CA THR A 73 22.46 5.63 10.55
C THR A 73 22.95 7.05 10.25
N ALA A 74 22.50 8.05 11.00
CA ALA A 74 22.88 9.46 10.83
C ALA A 74 22.48 10.09 9.48
N HIS A 75 21.31 9.71 8.95
CA HIS A 75 20.69 10.31 7.76
C HIS A 75 19.35 11.01 8.10
N PRO A 76 19.35 12.09 8.90
CA PRO A 76 18.12 12.70 9.43
C PRO A 76 17.18 13.29 8.35
N ASN A 77 17.75 13.75 7.23
CA ASN A 77 16.95 14.25 6.10
C ASN A 77 16.15 13.13 5.43
N ASP A 78 16.77 11.96 5.25
CA ASP A 78 16.10 10.78 4.70
C ASP A 78 15.04 10.27 5.69
N ALA A 79 15.35 10.28 7.00
CA ALA A 79 14.42 9.88 8.05
C ALA A 79 13.13 10.71 8.02
N SER A 80 13.27 12.04 8.03
CA SER A 80 12.13 12.97 8.01
C SER A 80 11.32 12.84 6.72
N LYS A 81 12.00 12.70 5.56
CA LYS A 81 11.35 12.51 4.27
C LYS A 81 10.52 11.22 4.23
N TYR A 82 11.10 10.09 4.61
CA TYR A 82 10.41 8.81 4.51
C TYR A 82 9.29 8.67 5.54
N LEU A 83 9.46 9.24 6.73
CA LEU A 83 8.38 9.34 7.72
C LEU A 83 7.18 10.10 7.15
N GLY A 84 7.39 11.30 6.60
CA GLY A 84 6.31 12.10 6.03
C GLY A 84 5.61 11.41 4.86
N VAL A 85 6.34 10.69 4.01
CA VAL A 85 5.72 9.90 2.92
C VAL A 85 4.89 8.75 3.47
N ALA A 86 5.38 8.02 4.47
CA ALA A 86 4.62 6.91 5.05
C ALA A 86 3.34 7.38 5.76
N GLU A 87 3.38 8.52 6.46
CA GLU A 87 2.22 9.14 7.10
C GLU A 87 1.17 9.61 6.08
N ASP A 88 1.60 10.29 5.02
CA ASP A 88 0.72 10.68 3.91
C ASP A 88 0.09 9.45 3.24
N TYR A 89 0.89 8.40 3.01
CA TYR A 89 0.41 7.20 2.34
C TYR A 89 -0.56 6.39 3.18
N ILE A 90 -0.36 6.27 4.50
CA ILE A 90 -1.30 5.53 5.34
C ILE A 90 -2.65 6.24 5.41
N ALA A 91 -2.68 7.58 5.44
CA ALA A 91 -3.91 8.35 5.40
C ALA A 91 -4.67 8.15 4.07
N LYS A 92 -3.96 8.16 2.94
CA LYS A 92 -4.53 7.85 1.62
C LYS A 92 -5.00 6.41 1.53
N TRP A 93 -4.21 5.46 2.02
CA TRP A 93 -4.53 4.04 2.03
C TRP A 93 -5.82 3.77 2.80
N GLN A 94 -6.02 4.39 3.97
CA GLN A 94 -7.27 4.26 4.74
C GLN A 94 -8.50 4.70 3.92
N THR A 95 -8.37 5.78 3.16
CA THR A 95 -9.45 6.29 2.30
C THR A 95 -9.71 5.38 1.10
N LEU A 96 -8.64 4.88 0.47
CA LEU A 96 -8.72 4.08 -0.76
C LEU A 96 -9.12 2.62 -0.51
N SER A 97 -8.78 2.08 0.65
CA SER A 97 -8.92 0.66 0.96
C SER A 97 -10.16 0.32 1.75
N ILE A 98 -10.79 1.26 2.46
CA ILE A 98 -11.93 0.96 3.34
C ILE A 98 -13.27 1.13 2.60
N ALA A 99 -14.08 0.08 2.69
CA ALA A 99 -15.45 0.01 2.23
C ALA A 99 -16.39 0.85 3.11
N HIS A 100 -16.49 2.16 2.86
CA HIS A 100 -17.37 3.05 3.64
C HIS A 100 -18.86 2.98 3.26
N ASN A 101 -19.18 2.40 2.11
CA ASN A 101 -20.55 2.29 1.58
C ASN A 101 -21.24 0.95 1.92
N THR A 102 -20.85 0.32 3.04
CA THR A 102 -21.39 -0.97 3.48
C THR A 102 -21.79 -0.90 4.95
N ASN A 103 -22.69 -1.79 5.38
CA ASN A 103 -23.17 -1.82 6.79
C ASN A 103 -22.04 -2.06 7.80
N THR A 104 -20.93 -2.67 7.37
CA THR A 104 -19.78 -2.97 8.21
C THR A 104 -18.50 -2.52 7.48
N PRO A 105 -17.82 -1.47 7.93
CA PRO A 105 -16.56 -1.05 7.33
C PRO A 105 -15.52 -2.17 7.36
N HIS A 106 -14.92 -2.45 6.20
CA HIS A 106 -13.87 -3.45 6.06
C HIS A 106 -12.90 -3.03 4.96
N THR A 107 -11.68 -3.57 4.97
CA THR A 107 -10.71 -3.36 3.89
C THR A 107 -11.11 -4.17 2.66
N MET A 108 -11.00 -3.56 1.48
CA MET A 108 -11.20 -4.19 0.19
C MET A 108 -9.93 -4.93 -0.25
N LEU A 109 -10.10 -5.95 -1.10
CA LEU A 109 -8.99 -6.69 -1.70
C LEU A 109 -8.09 -5.79 -2.59
N SER A 110 -8.73 -4.93 -3.38
CA SER A 110 -8.09 -3.87 -4.15
C SER A 110 -8.86 -2.56 -4.02
N TYR A 111 -8.17 -1.44 -4.22
CA TYR A 111 -8.82 -0.13 -4.15
C TYR A 111 -9.97 -0.02 -5.15
N GLY A 112 -11.06 0.62 -4.72
CA GLY A 112 -12.21 0.88 -5.58
C GLY A 112 -13.03 -0.35 -5.98
N ALA A 113 -12.76 -1.55 -5.41
CA ALA A 113 -13.56 -2.75 -5.69
C ALA A 113 -15.06 -2.56 -5.41
N ASN A 114 -15.41 -1.69 -4.46
CA ASN A 114 -16.80 -1.36 -4.13
C ASN A 114 -17.50 -0.48 -5.17
N GLU A 115 -16.79 0.40 -5.88
CA GLU A 115 -17.35 1.21 -6.98
C GLU A 115 -17.77 0.33 -8.15
N ALA A 116 -16.97 -0.70 -8.46
CA ALA A 116 -17.25 -1.63 -9.55
C ALA A 116 -18.53 -2.46 -9.33
N MET A 117 -18.77 -2.95 -8.10
CA MET A 117 -20.01 -3.68 -7.80
C MET A 117 -21.25 -2.77 -7.80
N VAL A 118 -21.17 -1.59 -7.17
CA VAL A 118 -22.32 -0.67 -7.09
C VAL A 118 -22.66 -0.08 -8.46
N GLY A 119 -21.66 0.23 -9.29
CA GLY A 119 -21.86 0.70 -10.67
C GLY A 119 -22.52 -0.35 -11.56
N SER A 120 -22.13 -1.62 -11.42
CA SER A 120 -22.75 -2.75 -12.14
C SER A 120 -24.20 -2.95 -11.74
N LEU A 121 -24.51 -2.91 -10.44
CA LEU A 121 -25.88 -3.04 -9.93
C LEU A 121 -26.77 -1.86 -10.32
N ARG A 122 -26.25 -0.62 -10.32
CA ARG A 122 -27.01 0.55 -10.80
C ARG A 122 -27.32 0.47 -12.30
N LYS A 123 -26.36 0.04 -13.12
CA LYS A 123 -26.59 -0.22 -14.56
C LYS A 123 -27.61 -1.32 -14.78
N ALA A 124 -27.51 -2.42 -14.02
CA ALA A 124 -28.47 -3.52 -14.11
C ALA A 124 -29.89 -3.08 -13.70
N CYS A 125 -30.02 -2.25 -12.66
CA CYS A 125 -31.32 -1.73 -12.21
C CYS A 125 -31.92 -0.72 -13.20
N MET A 126 -31.10 0.14 -13.82
CA MET A 126 -31.55 1.04 -14.89
C MET A 126 -32.01 0.26 -16.13
N CYS A 127 -31.27 -0.77 -16.56
CA CYS A 127 -31.70 -1.62 -17.68
C CYS A 127 -33.01 -2.37 -17.41
N LEU A 128 -33.32 -2.70 -16.15
CA LEU A 128 -34.59 -3.35 -15.78
C LEU A 128 -35.80 -2.39 -15.81
N GLN A 129 -35.58 -1.09 -15.60
CA GLN A 129 -36.63 -0.08 -15.69
C GLN A 129 -37.00 0.24 -17.15
N ASP A 130 -36.05 0.12 -18.08
CA ASP A 130 -36.28 0.33 -19.51
C ASP A 130 -37.03 -0.82 -20.19
N VAL A 131 -37.00 -2.04 -19.64
CA VAL A 131 -37.74 -3.20 -20.18
C VAL A 131 -39.25 -3.14 -19.89
N HIS A 132 -39.68 -2.31 -18.94
CA HIS A 132 -41.11 -2.16 -18.59
C HIS A 132 -41.82 -0.99 -19.27
N GLN A 133 -41.17 -0.28 -20.20
CA GLN A 133 -41.79 0.79 -21.01
C GLN A 133 -41.90 0.47 -22.52
N GLY A 134 -41.73 -0.80 -22.91
CA GLY A 134 -41.94 -1.28 -24.29
C GLY A 134 -43.22 -2.05 -24.46
#